data_AF-A0A517M175-F1
#
_entry.id   AF-A0A517M175-F1
#
_cell.length_a   1.000
_cell.length_b   1.000
_cell.length_c   1.000
_cell.angle_alpha   90.00
_cell.angle_beta   90.00
_cell.angle_gamma   90.00
#
_symmetry.space_group_name_H-M   'P 1'
#
loop_
_entity.id
_entity.type
_entity.pdbx_description
1 polymer ?
#
loop_
_entity_poly.entity_id
_entity_poly.type
_entity_poly.pdbx_seq_one_letter_code
_entity_poly.pdbx_strand_id
1 'polypeptide(L)'
;MTMNNHSGFSRVARDLLELCELQFQLLSVDSQEARRKATRAMQLTVISIALGGSALTTSMIGCSFLVHELAGWTPGASLASVAAASFVVVAGLLWAASRATATATAALQETKSEFIENLKWLKAVLIRPETSPRNQLRAESFPDRNPSCNPDANGSHPFQSALYNER
;
A
#
# COMPACT_ATOMS: atom_id res chain seq x y z
N MET A 1 -37.42 -22.02 -22.07
CA MET A 1 -37.57 -20.66 -21.49
C MET A 1 -36.36 -20.44 -20.58
N THR A 2 -35.25 -20.01 -21.16
CA THR A 2 -33.95 -19.86 -20.48
C THR A 2 -33.75 -18.38 -20.16
N MET A 3 -33.83 -18.01 -18.88
CA MET A 3 -33.70 -16.63 -18.42
C MET A 3 -32.25 -16.15 -18.61
N ASN A 4 -32.11 -15.01 -19.27
CA ASN A 4 -30.86 -14.31 -19.57
C ASN A 4 -30.18 -13.79 -18.29
N ASN A 5 -29.46 -14.64 -17.56
CA ASN A 5 -28.67 -14.24 -16.38
C ASN A 5 -27.32 -13.59 -16.72
N HIS A 6 -26.95 -13.48 -18.00
CA HIS A 6 -25.67 -12.89 -18.42
C HIS A 6 -25.61 -11.35 -18.31
N SER A 7 -26.74 -10.66 -18.22
CA SER A 7 -26.79 -9.18 -18.34
C SER A 7 -26.39 -8.42 -17.07
N GLY A 8 -26.76 -8.90 -15.88
CA GLY A 8 -26.45 -8.24 -14.61
C GLY A 8 -24.95 -8.27 -14.30
N PHE A 9 -24.33 -9.43 -14.48
CA PHE A 9 -22.91 -9.62 -14.27
C PHE A 9 -22.03 -8.81 -15.23
N SER A 10 -22.39 -8.80 -16.52
CA SER A 10 -21.67 -7.99 -17.52
C SER A 10 -21.73 -6.49 -17.22
N ARG A 11 -22.77 -6.03 -16.50
CA ARG A 11 -22.92 -4.62 -16.11
C ARG A 11 -22.01 -4.26 -14.93
N VAL A 12 -21.98 -5.09 -13.89
CA VAL A 12 -21.09 -4.90 -12.73
C VAL A 12 -19.61 -5.03 -13.11
N ALA A 13 -19.26 -5.99 -13.97
CA ALA A 13 -17.90 -6.12 -14.47
C ALA A 13 -17.46 -4.89 -15.30
N ARG A 14 -18.40 -4.26 -16.01
CA ARG A 14 -18.15 -3.03 -16.78
C ARG A 14 -17.96 -1.83 -15.86
N ASP A 15 -18.82 -1.66 -14.85
CA ASP A 15 -18.67 -0.60 -13.84
C ASP A 15 -17.34 -0.73 -13.07
N LEU A 16 -16.92 -1.96 -12.71
CA LEU A 16 -15.63 -2.18 -12.06
C LEU A 16 -14.43 -1.89 -12.97
N LEU A 17 -14.52 -2.23 -14.26
CA LEU A 17 -13.49 -1.88 -15.25
C LEU A 17 -13.41 -0.35 -15.44
N GLU A 18 -14.55 0.32 -15.51
CA GLU A 18 -14.64 1.78 -15.65
C GLU A 18 -14.07 2.49 -14.41
N LEU A 19 -14.38 1.99 -13.20
CA LEU A 19 -13.78 2.50 -11.96
C LEU A 19 -12.25 2.27 -11.93
N CYS A 20 -11.80 1.12 -12.41
CA CYS A 20 -10.39 0.76 -12.47
C CYS A 20 -9.64 1.66 -13.46
N GLU A 21 -10.23 1.95 -14.63
CA GLU A 21 -9.65 2.85 -15.61
C GLU A 21 -9.47 4.27 -15.06
N LEU A 22 -10.46 4.77 -14.31
CA LEU A 22 -10.38 6.06 -13.61
C LEU A 22 -9.28 6.08 -12.54
N GLN A 23 -9.16 5.01 -11.76
CA GLN A 23 -8.10 4.85 -10.76
C GLN A 23 -6.70 4.72 -11.40
N PHE A 24 -6.59 4.07 -12.55
CA PHE A 24 -5.33 3.99 -13.31
C PHE A 24 -4.90 5.34 -13.87
N GLN A 25 -5.84 6.19 -14.28
CA GLN A 25 -5.51 7.55 -14.73
C GLN A 25 -4.94 8.39 -13.57
N LEU A 26 -5.54 8.30 -12.38
CA LEU A 26 -5.03 8.99 -11.19
C LEU A 26 -3.66 8.45 -10.76
N LEU A 27 -3.52 7.12 -10.70
CA LEU A 27 -2.26 6.44 -10.38
C LEU A 27 -1.15 6.80 -11.37
N SER A 28 -1.46 6.90 -12.66
CA SER A 28 -0.51 7.28 -13.69
C SER A 28 0.02 8.70 -13.47
N VAL A 29 -0.87 9.66 -13.20
CA VAL A 29 -0.49 11.05 -12.90
C VAL A 29 0.34 11.12 -11.61
N ASP A 30 -0.09 10.44 -10.55
CA ASP A 30 0.65 10.38 -9.28
C ASP A 30 2.03 9.71 -9.46
N SER A 31 2.13 8.68 -10.30
CA SER A 31 3.40 8.00 -10.59
C SER A 31 4.39 8.91 -11.32
N GLN A 32 3.92 9.80 -12.19
CA GLN A 32 4.79 10.76 -12.89
C GLN A 32 5.35 11.80 -11.93
N GLU A 33 4.53 12.32 -11.01
CA GLU A 33 4.99 13.25 -9.99
C GLU A 33 5.97 12.57 -9.02
N ALA A 34 5.64 11.37 -8.56
CA ALA A 34 6.50 10.56 -7.70
C ALA A 34 7.83 10.26 -8.39
N ARG A 35 7.80 9.86 -9.66
CA ARG A 35 9.01 9.60 -10.46
C ARG A 35 9.87 10.86 -10.60
N ARG A 36 9.27 12.03 -10.87
CA ARG A 36 10.03 13.29 -10.97
C ARG A 36 10.69 13.65 -9.64
N LYS A 37 9.98 13.48 -8.52
CA LYS A 37 10.54 13.71 -7.17
C LYS A 37 11.67 12.71 -6.87
N ALA A 38 11.47 11.44 -7.20
CA ALA A 38 12.48 10.39 -7.04
C ALA A 38 13.74 10.66 -7.87
N THR A 39 13.61 11.07 -9.14
CA THR A 39 14.76 11.41 -9.99
C THR A 39 15.56 12.58 -9.41
N ARG A 40 14.89 13.63 -8.91
CA ARG A 40 15.57 14.77 -8.27
C ARG A 40 16.29 14.34 -6.99
N ALA A 41 15.64 13.54 -6.14
CA ALA A 41 16.27 13.00 -4.94
C ALA A 41 17.48 12.12 -5.28
N MET A 42 17.39 11.30 -6.33
CA MET A 42 18.49 10.46 -6.81
C MET A 42 19.67 11.30 -7.30
N GLN A 43 19.43 12.34 -8.09
CA GLN A 43 20.49 13.26 -8.54
C GLN A 43 21.20 13.94 -7.37
N LEU A 44 20.44 14.48 -6.42
CA LEU A 44 21.00 15.08 -5.20
C LEU A 44 21.79 14.08 -4.36
N THR A 45 21.30 12.84 -4.28
CA THR A 45 21.99 11.76 -3.56
C THR A 45 23.34 11.46 -4.21
N VAL A 46 23.40 11.33 -5.53
CA VAL A 46 24.65 11.07 -6.26
C VAL A 46 25.66 12.20 -6.04
N ILE A 47 25.22 13.46 -6.18
CA ILE A 47 26.08 14.63 -5.95
C ILE A 47 26.58 14.66 -4.51
N SER A 48 25.70 14.42 -3.54
CA SER A 48 26.04 14.40 -2.12
C SER A 48 27.03 13.29 -1.76
N ILE A 49 26.89 12.10 -2.36
CA ILE A 49 27.85 10.99 -2.17
C ILE A 49 29.22 11.37 -2.74
N ALA A 50 29.27 11.96 -3.95
CA ALA A 50 30.53 12.37 -4.57
C ALA A 50 31.24 13.47 -3.77
N LEU A 51 30.52 14.53 -3.38
CA LEU A 51 31.06 15.63 -2.59
C LEU A 51 31.40 15.19 -1.16
N GLY A 52 30.51 14.44 -0.51
CA GLY A 52 30.75 13.92 0.84
C GLY A 52 31.92 12.96 0.88
N GLY A 53 32.05 12.06 -0.09
CA GLY A 53 33.16 11.11 -0.16
C GLY A 53 34.51 11.79 -0.39
N SER A 54 34.56 12.79 -1.26
CA SER A 54 35.79 13.56 -1.50
C SER A 54 36.19 14.44 -0.31
N ALA A 55 35.22 15.12 0.32
CA ALA A 55 35.46 15.90 1.53
C ALA A 55 35.93 15.01 2.70
N LEU A 56 35.31 13.83 2.89
CA LEU A 56 35.69 12.86 3.91
C LEU A 56 37.13 12.36 3.69
N THR A 57 37.50 12.01 2.46
CA THR A 57 38.85 11.54 2.14
C THR A 57 39.91 12.60 2.43
N THR A 58 39.65 13.85 2.02
CA THR A 58 40.53 14.99 2.31
C THR A 58 40.63 15.24 3.82
N SER A 59 39.53 15.15 4.55
CA SER A 59 39.52 15.30 6.00
C SER A 59 40.33 14.20 6.69
N MET A 60 40.25 12.95 6.24
CA MET A 60 41.05 11.85 6.81
C MET A 60 42.54 12.08 6.62
N ILE A 61 42.95 12.56 5.45
CA ILE A 61 44.36 12.92 5.18
C ILE A 61 44.79 14.06 6.12
N GLY A 62 43.99 15.13 6.22
CA GLY A 62 44.28 16.26 7.12
C GLY A 62 44.38 15.84 8.58
N CYS A 63 43.45 15.01 9.07
CA CYS A 63 43.50 14.45 10.42
C CYS A 63 44.75 13.59 10.65
N SER A 64 45.20 12.85 9.64
CA SER A 64 46.41 12.02 9.74
C SER A 64 47.67 12.88 9.93
N PHE A 65 47.76 14.02 9.23
CA PHE A 65 48.85 14.98 9.46
C PHE A 65 48.76 15.65 10.84
N LEU A 66 47.55 15.97 11.29
CA LEU A 66 47.35 16.54 12.62
C LEU A 66 47.74 15.57 13.74
N VAL A 67 47.42 14.28 13.60
CA VAL A 67 47.88 13.23 14.52
C VAL A 67 49.40 13.07 14.47
N HIS A 68 49.98 13.12 13.27
CA HIS A 68 51.43 13.06 13.09
C HIS A 68 52.15 14.16 13.87
N GLU A 69 51.70 15.41 13.76
CA GLU A 69 52.30 16.56 14.45
C GLU A 69 52.10 16.52 15.96
N LEU A 70 50.89 16.19 16.43
CA LEU A 70 50.58 16.21 17.86
C LEU A 70 51.16 15.02 18.63
N ALA A 71 51.20 13.84 18.03
CA ALA A 71 51.65 12.62 18.68
C ALA A 71 53.14 12.31 18.43
N GLY A 72 53.79 13.03 17.52
CA GLY A 72 55.19 12.77 17.12
C GLY A 72 55.39 11.41 16.46
N TRP A 73 54.33 10.83 15.90
CA TRP A 73 54.36 9.51 15.27
C TRP A 73 55.04 9.57 13.91
N THR A 74 55.31 8.42 13.28
CA THR A 74 55.69 8.44 11.86
C THR A 74 54.47 8.77 10.98
N PRO A 75 54.66 9.36 9.78
CA PRO A 75 53.54 9.66 8.88
C PRO A 75 52.71 8.41 8.53
N GLY A 76 53.39 7.28 8.32
CA GLY A 76 52.74 6.00 8.03
C GLY A 76 51.87 5.49 9.17
N ALA A 77 52.35 5.55 10.42
CA ALA A 77 51.57 5.13 11.59
C ALA A 77 50.32 6.01 11.79
N SER A 78 50.45 7.32 11.54
CA SER A 78 49.35 8.27 11.68
C SER A 78 48.26 8.00 10.64
N LEU A 79 48.63 7.87 9.36
CA LEU A 79 47.71 7.50 8.28
C LEU A 79 47.01 6.16 8.53
N ALA A 80 47.77 5.13 8.94
CA ALA A 80 47.21 3.81 9.22
C ALA A 80 46.21 3.83 10.38
N SER A 81 46.50 4.60 11.44
CA SER A 81 45.62 4.71 12.61
C SER A 81 44.29 5.40 12.29
N VAL A 82 44.32 6.52 11.56
CA VAL A 82 43.11 7.24 11.14
C VAL A 82 42.30 6.39 10.16
N ALA A 83 42.96 5.72 9.21
CA ALA A 83 42.30 4.80 8.30
C ALA A 83 41.59 3.65 9.05
N ALA A 84 42.26 3.03 10.02
CA ALA A 84 41.68 1.97 10.85
C ALA A 84 40.47 2.47 11.66
N ALA A 85 40.59 3.64 12.30
CA ALA A 85 39.49 4.24 13.05
C ALA A 85 38.28 4.55 12.16
N SER A 86 38.49 5.14 10.99
CA SER A 86 37.42 5.41 10.03
C SER A 86 36.77 4.13 9.51
N PHE A 87 37.54 3.06 9.28
CA PHE A 87 36.99 1.76 8.90
C PHE A 87 36.02 1.20 9.93
N VAL A 88 36.34 1.31 11.22
CA VAL A 88 35.46 0.87 12.32
C VAL A 88 34.15 1.66 12.30
N VAL A 89 34.21 2.98 12.12
CA VAL A 89 33.02 3.82 12.03
C VAL A 89 32.16 3.44 10.82
N VAL A 90 32.76 3.29 9.64
CA VAL A 90 32.04 2.90 8.41
C VAL A 90 31.41 1.52 8.55
N ALA A 91 32.12 0.55 9.12
CA ALA A 91 31.58 -0.79 9.38
C ALA A 91 30.36 -0.75 10.33
N GLY A 92 30.42 0.07 11.38
CA GLY A 92 29.31 0.28 12.31
C GLY A 92 28.08 0.90 11.63
N LEU A 93 28.28 1.93 10.81
CA LEU A 93 27.20 2.56 10.03
C LEU A 93 26.59 1.60 9.02
N LEU A 94 27.41 0.82 8.31
CA LEU A 94 26.94 -0.16 7.34
C LEU A 94 26.11 -1.26 8.01
N TRP A 95 26.54 -1.71 9.20
CA TRP A 95 25.78 -2.67 9.99
C TRP A 95 24.41 -2.10 10.41
N ALA A 96 24.36 -0.87 10.92
CA ALA A 96 23.11 -0.20 11.28
C ALA A 96 22.19 0.00 10.06
N ALA A 97 22.74 0.42 8.92
CA ALA A 97 21.99 0.58 7.67
C ALA A 97 21.42 -0.75 7.16
N SER A 98 22.18 -1.85 7.28
CA SER A 98 21.71 -3.18 6.89
C SER A 98 20.52 -3.65 7.74
N ARG A 99 20.55 -3.37 9.05
CA ARG A 99 19.44 -3.65 9.99
C ARG A 99 18.20 -2.85 9.61
N ALA A 100 18.34 -1.54 9.39
CA ALA A 100 17.24 -0.67 9.02
C ALA A 100 16.61 -1.10 7.68
N THR A 101 17.45 -1.43 6.69
CA THR A 101 16.99 -1.89 5.38
C THR A 101 16.25 -3.22 5.48
N ALA A 102 16.74 -4.16 6.29
CA ALA A 102 16.07 -5.45 6.51
C ALA A 102 14.69 -5.27 7.16
N THR A 103 14.54 -4.35 8.12
CA THR A 103 13.24 -4.06 8.73
C THR A 103 12.26 -3.43 7.73
N ALA A 104 12.75 -2.54 6.86
CA ALA A 104 11.92 -1.91 5.83
C ALA A 104 11.49 -2.92 4.76
N THR A 105 12.38 -3.83 4.34
CA THR A 105 12.03 -4.85 3.35
C THR A 105 11.07 -5.90 3.91
N ALA A 106 11.19 -6.27 5.19
CA ALA A 106 10.24 -7.16 5.85
C ALA A 106 8.82 -6.57 5.86
N ALA A 107 8.68 -5.28 6.20
CA ALA A 107 7.38 -4.59 6.16
C ALA A 107 6.79 -4.58 4.73
N LEU A 108 7.63 -4.39 3.71
CA LEU A 108 7.19 -4.43 2.30
C LEU A 108 6.77 -5.83 1.83
N GLN A 109 7.36 -6.89 2.39
CA GLN A 109 6.96 -8.26 2.05
C GLN A 109 5.55 -8.58 2.55
N GLU A 110 5.20 -8.10 3.74
CA GLU A 110 3.85 -8.26 4.29
C GLU A 110 2.82 -7.55 3.39
N THR A 111 3.06 -6.28 3.04
CA THR A 111 2.17 -5.52 2.15
C THR A 111 2.01 -6.16 0.77
N LYS A 112 3.06 -6.79 0.22
CA LYS A 112 2.97 -7.52 -1.05
C LYS A 112 2.08 -8.75 -0.94
N SER A 113 2.17 -9.48 0.16
CA SER A 113 1.34 -10.67 0.41
C SER A 113 -0.14 -10.29 0.48
N GLU A 114 -0.48 -9.27 1.27
CA GLU A 114 -1.85 -8.76 1.39
C GLU A 114 -2.38 -8.23 0.05
N PHE A 115 -1.55 -7.53 -0.72
CA PHE A 115 -1.93 -7.02 -2.04
C PHE A 115 -2.25 -8.15 -3.03
N ILE A 116 -1.45 -9.22 -3.06
CA ILE A 116 -1.68 -10.39 -3.91
C ILE A 116 -2.97 -11.12 -3.50
N GLU A 117 -3.23 -11.24 -2.21
CA GLU A 117 -4.45 -11.86 -1.69
C GLU A 117 -5.70 -11.03 -2.05
N ASN A 118 -5.64 -9.71 -1.85
CA ASN A 118 -6.70 -8.79 -2.26
C ASN A 118 -6.97 -8.87 -3.77
N LEU A 119 -5.93 -8.99 -4.60
CA LEU A 119 -6.07 -9.19 -6.04
C LEU A 119 -6.71 -10.54 -6.40
N LYS A 120 -6.39 -11.62 -5.67
CA LYS A 120 -7.03 -12.93 -5.85
C LYS A 120 -8.51 -12.87 -5.49
N TRP A 121 -8.87 -12.20 -4.39
CA TRP A 121 -10.26 -12.00 -4.00
C TRP A 121 -11.01 -11.16 -5.03
N LEU A 122 -10.42 -10.06 -5.50
CA LEU A 122 -11.02 -9.20 -6.53
C LEU A 122 -11.26 -9.99 -7.83
N LYS A 123 -10.28 -10.82 -8.24
CA LYS A 123 -10.40 -11.70 -9.40
C LYS A 123 -11.50 -12.76 -9.22
N ALA A 124 -11.65 -13.33 -8.02
CA ALA A 124 -12.70 -14.32 -7.73
C ALA A 124 -14.10 -13.69 -7.79
N VAL A 125 -14.27 -12.50 -7.21
CA VAL A 125 -15.53 -11.73 -7.27
C VAL A 125 -15.86 -11.33 -8.71
N LEU A 126 -14.85 -10.92 -9.49
CA LEU A 126 -15.04 -10.53 -10.88
C LEU A 126 -15.37 -11.71 -11.81
N ILE A 127 -15.01 -12.95 -11.47
CA ILE A 127 -15.29 -14.13 -12.31
C ILE A 127 -16.64 -14.79 -11.93
N ARG A 128 -17.06 -14.74 -10.66
CA ARG A 128 -18.35 -15.31 -10.18
C ARG A 128 -18.94 -14.50 -8.99
N PRO A 129 -19.73 -13.45 -9.24
CA PRO A 129 -20.38 -12.67 -8.18
C PRO A 129 -21.53 -13.40 -7.50
N GLU A 130 -22.17 -14.32 -8.22
CA GLU A 130 -23.30 -15.15 -7.74
C GLU A 130 -22.88 -16.09 -6.59
N THR A 131 -21.60 -16.44 -6.48
CA THR A 131 -21.07 -17.39 -5.48
C THR A 131 -20.27 -16.74 -4.36
N SER A 132 -20.28 -15.40 -4.25
CA SER A 132 -19.59 -14.70 -3.17
C SER A 132 -20.34 -14.90 -1.83
N PRO A 133 -19.71 -15.47 -0.79
CA PRO A 133 -20.35 -15.67 0.53
C PRO A 133 -20.87 -14.37 1.14
N ARG A 134 -20.22 -13.24 0.82
CA ARG A 134 -20.61 -11.92 1.31
C ARG A 134 -21.84 -11.35 0.61
N ASN A 135 -22.10 -11.77 -0.63
CA ASN A 135 -23.31 -11.40 -1.36
C ASN A 135 -24.49 -12.28 -0.94
N GLN A 136 -24.23 -13.54 -0.57
CA GLN A 136 -25.24 -14.44 0.01
C GLN A 136 -25.76 -13.93 1.36
N LEU A 137 -24.87 -13.47 2.25
CA LEU A 137 -25.29 -12.87 3.53
C LEU A 137 -26.15 -11.61 3.39
N ARG A 138 -25.94 -10.84 2.31
CA ARG A 138 -26.73 -9.63 2.02
C ARG A 138 -28.04 -9.94 1.29
N ALA A 139 -28.08 -11.00 0.48
CA ALA A 139 -29.28 -11.45 -0.20
C ALA A 139 -30.31 -12.02 0.78
N GLU A 140 -29.87 -12.66 1.87
CA GLU A 140 -30.78 -13.22 2.88
C GLU A 140 -31.43 -12.16 3.80
N SER A 141 -30.91 -10.93 3.83
CA SER A 141 -31.43 -9.87 4.71
C SER A 141 -32.58 -9.05 4.10
N PHE A 142 -32.89 -9.25 2.82
CA PHE A 142 -34.05 -8.62 2.18
C PHE A 142 -35.04 -9.71 1.79
N PRO A 143 -36.18 -9.84 2.49
CA PRO A 143 -37.26 -10.69 2.04
C PRO A 143 -37.68 -10.21 0.65
N ASP A 144 -37.61 -11.09 -0.35
CA ASP A 144 -38.17 -10.84 -1.67
C ASP A 144 -39.66 -10.50 -1.51
N ARG A 145 -39.97 -9.21 -1.56
CA ARG A 145 -41.35 -8.71 -1.56
C ARG A 145 -41.87 -8.92 -2.97
N ASN A 146 -42.16 -10.17 -3.33
CA ASN A 146 -42.90 -10.51 -4.53
C ASN A 146 -44.33 -10.92 -4.15
N PRO A 147 -45.26 -9.96 -3.94
CA PRO A 147 -46.66 -10.24 -3.63
C PRO A 147 -47.46 -10.61 -4.89
N SER A 148 -46.91 -11.41 -5.80
CA SER A 148 -47.61 -11.82 -7.03
C SER A 148 -48.51 -13.05 -6.84
N CYS A 149 -48.90 -13.40 -5.62
CA CYS A 149 -49.93 -14.42 -5.40
C CYS A 149 -50.75 -14.17 -4.13
N ASN A 150 -51.73 -13.28 -4.21
CA ASN A 150 -53.05 -13.54 -3.60
C ASN A 150 -54.14 -12.65 -4.25
N PRO A 151 -54.94 -13.17 -5.20
CA PRO A 151 -56.12 -12.47 -5.73
C PRO A 151 -57.34 -12.49 -4.78
N ASP A 152 -57.27 -13.12 -3.61
CA ASP A 152 -58.48 -13.42 -2.82
C ASP A 152 -58.66 -12.53 -1.57
N ALA A 153 -58.46 -11.22 -1.71
CA ALA A 153 -58.90 -10.25 -0.69
C ALA A 153 -60.25 -9.61 -1.07
N ASN A 154 -61.21 -10.44 -1.50
CA ASN A 154 -62.62 -10.07 -1.52
C ASN A 154 -63.24 -10.50 -0.19
N GLY A 155 -63.07 -9.66 0.84
CA GLY A 155 -63.57 -9.89 2.18
C GLY A 155 -64.07 -8.59 2.79
N SER A 156 -65.26 -8.18 2.35
CA SER A 156 -66.06 -7.12 2.94
C SER A 156 -66.25 -7.32 4.45
N HIS A 157 -65.65 -6.45 5.27
CA HIS A 157 -66.14 -6.19 6.62
C HIS A 157 -66.35 -4.68 6.80
N PRO A 158 -67.61 -4.19 6.75
CA PRO A 158 -68.02 -3.03 7.52
C PRO A 158 -68.25 -3.48 8.98
N PHE A 159 -68.32 -2.55 9.94
CA PHE A 159 -68.38 -2.71 11.41
C PHE A 159 -66.99 -2.66 12.09
N GLN A 160 -66.72 -1.86 13.12
CA GLN A 160 -67.57 -1.03 13.96
C GLN A 160 -66.67 -0.06 14.75
N SER A 161 -67.09 1.20 14.83
CA SER A 161 -66.64 2.18 15.81
C SER A 161 -67.19 1.85 17.20
N ALA A 162 -66.31 1.76 18.22
CA ALA A 162 -66.61 1.98 19.64
C ALA A 162 -65.30 2.41 20.33
N LEU A 163 -65.10 3.67 20.70
CA LEU A 163 -65.51 4.29 21.97
C LEU A 163 -65.18 3.44 23.22
N TYR A 164 -64.08 3.78 23.90
CA TYR A 164 -63.82 3.66 25.35
C TYR A 164 -62.42 4.29 25.58
N ASN A 165 -62.26 5.53 26.05
CA ASN A 165 -62.54 6.15 27.36
C ASN A 165 -61.71 5.56 28.53
N GLU A 166 -61.02 6.49 29.21
CA GLU A 166 -60.33 6.42 30.53
C GLU A 166 -59.06 5.53 30.63
N ARG A 167 -57.91 6.01 31.10
CA ARG A 167 -57.59 7.02 32.12
C ARG A 167 -56.31 7.78 31.80
#